data_AF-A0A232EI71-F1
#
_entry.id   AF-A0A232EI71-F1
#
_cell.length_a   1.000
_cell.length_b   1.000
_cell.length_c   1.000
_cell.angle_alpha   90.00
_cell.angle_beta   90.00
_cell.angle_gamma   90.00
#
_symmetry.space_group_name_H-M   'P 1'
#
loop_
_entity.id
_entity.type
_entity.pdbx_description
1 polymer ?
#
loop_
_entity_poly.entity_id
_entity_poly.type
_entity_poly.pdbx_seq_one_letter_code
_entity_poly.pdbx_strand_id
1 'polypeptide(L)'
;MAMFAIAQVMYTSAFGFSPFNAKLGAFIYALCAIIIYTLMPGLSGVLKIGVPVYTLLLGTMSWRAIARVQFYGGKWTWTRLCCCIGSICFVISDTLIGFHHFYKPVPYPQITIMLTYYAAQLGIALSAVESKDNNEAAAKR
;
A
#
# COMPACT_ATOMS: atom_id res chain seq x y z
N MET A 1 -14.16 -4.67 -5.59
CA MET A 1 -12.86 -5.37 -5.61
C MET A 1 -12.15 -5.28 -6.95
N ALA A 2 -12.80 -5.56 -8.10
CA ALA A 2 -12.12 -5.56 -9.41
C ALA A 2 -11.42 -4.24 -9.77
N MET A 3 -12.10 -3.09 -9.63
CA MET A 3 -11.50 -1.78 -9.95
C MET A 3 -10.34 -1.41 -9.02
N PHE A 4 -10.44 -1.77 -7.74
CA PHE A 4 -9.34 -1.63 -6.77
C PHE A 4 -8.17 -2.55 -7.16
N ALA A 5 -8.42 -3.81 -7.52
CA ALA A 5 -7.36 -4.70 -7.98
C ALA A 5 -6.61 -4.15 -9.21
N ILE A 6 -7.34 -3.56 -10.17
CA ILE A 6 -6.75 -2.89 -11.34
C ILE A 6 -5.87 -1.72 -10.90
N ALA A 7 -6.35 -0.86 -9.99
CA ALA A 7 -5.56 0.24 -9.45
C ALA A 7 -4.26 -0.26 -8.80
N GLN A 8 -4.31 -1.39 -8.08
CA GLN A 8 -3.15 -1.94 -7.36
C GLN A 8 -2.12 -2.48 -8.35
N VAL A 9 -2.57 -3.08 -9.45
CA VAL A 9 -1.70 -3.47 -10.57
C VAL A 9 -1.05 -2.23 -11.21
N MET A 10 -1.83 -1.18 -11.46
CA MET A 10 -1.32 0.07 -12.02
C MET A 10 -0.28 0.72 -11.09
N TYR A 11 -0.54 0.81 -9.79
CA TYR A 11 0.41 1.32 -8.81
C TYR A 11 1.69 0.47 -8.75
N THR A 12 1.55 -0.85 -8.73
CA THR A 12 2.70 -1.77 -8.74
C THR A 12 3.56 -1.57 -9.99
N SER A 13 2.93 -1.38 -11.15
CA SER A 13 3.65 -1.08 -12.41
C SER A 13 4.34 0.28 -12.36
N ALA A 14 3.68 1.32 -11.82
CA ALA A 14 4.24 2.66 -11.67
C ALA A 14 5.43 2.70 -10.70
N PHE A 15 5.41 1.88 -9.65
CA PHE A 15 6.51 1.76 -8.71
C PHE A 15 7.70 0.99 -9.29
N GLY A 16 7.50 0.19 -10.34
CA GLY A 16 8.54 -0.62 -11.00
C GLY A 16 9.12 -1.68 -10.07
N PHE A 17 10.06 -2.51 -10.55
CA PHE A 17 10.61 -3.68 -9.81
C PHE A 17 12.04 -3.51 -9.25
N SER A 18 12.66 -2.34 -9.45
CA SER A 18 14.00 -2.03 -8.94
C SER A 18 13.94 -0.96 -7.82
N PRO A 19 14.64 -1.16 -6.68
CA PRO A 19 15.44 -2.33 -6.28
C PRO A 19 14.58 -3.51 -5.81
N PHE A 20 15.10 -4.73 -5.95
CA PHE A 20 14.40 -5.96 -5.53
C PHE A 20 14.79 -6.34 -4.09
N ASN A 21 13.97 -5.96 -3.10
CA ASN A 21 14.24 -6.24 -1.69
C ASN A 21 13.43 -7.44 -1.19
N ALA A 22 13.93 -8.66 -1.46
CA ALA A 22 13.23 -9.90 -1.16
C ALA A 22 12.92 -10.11 0.34
N LYS A 23 13.80 -9.64 1.24
CA LYS A 23 13.59 -9.76 2.70
C LYS A 23 12.36 -8.97 3.14
N LEU A 24 12.21 -7.75 2.64
CA LEU A 24 11.03 -6.92 2.90
C LEU A 24 9.76 -7.55 2.31
N GLY A 25 9.87 -8.12 1.11
CA GLY A 25 8.75 -8.82 0.47
C GLY A 25 8.28 -9.99 1.33
N ALA A 26 9.21 -10.84 1.78
CA ALA A 26 8.90 -11.96 2.67
C ALA A 26 8.22 -11.51 3.97
N PHE A 27 8.69 -10.42 4.58
CA PHE A 27 8.05 -9.84 5.77
C PHE A 27 6.61 -9.40 5.50
N ILE A 28 6.37 -8.67 4.40
CA ILE A 28 5.03 -8.20 4.04
C ILE A 28 4.10 -9.37 3.70
N TYR A 29 4.58 -10.37 2.96
CA TYR A 29 3.77 -11.56 2.66
C TYR A 29 3.45 -12.39 3.91
N ALA A 30 4.35 -12.44 4.90
CA ALA A 30 4.05 -13.06 6.18
C ALA A 30 2.90 -12.33 6.91
N LEU A 31 2.90 -11.00 6.90
CA LEU A 31 1.79 -10.20 7.44
C LEU A 31 0.48 -10.45 6.67
N CYS A 32 0.54 -10.49 5.32
CA CYS A 32 -0.61 -10.85 4.49
C CYS A 32 -1.17 -12.24 4.84
N ALA A 33 -0.30 -13.22 5.08
CA ALA A 33 -0.72 -14.57 5.46
C ALA A 33 -1.46 -14.59 6.81
N ILE A 34 -1.00 -13.81 7.79
CA ILE A 34 -1.67 -13.66 9.09
C ILE A 34 -3.05 -13.03 8.92
N ILE A 35 -3.17 -11.98 8.10
CA ILE A 35 -4.44 -11.31 7.80
C ILE A 35 -5.41 -12.29 7.12
N ILE A 36 -4.94 -13.02 6.10
CA ILE A 36 -5.75 -14.01 5.39
C ILE A 36 -6.23 -15.10 6.35
N TYR A 37 -5.34 -15.65 7.17
CA TYR A 37 -5.69 -16.68 8.15
C TYR A 37 -6.76 -16.19 9.13
N THR A 38 -6.65 -14.94 9.60
CA THR A 38 -7.60 -14.34 10.55
C THR A 38 -8.97 -14.11 9.93
N LEU A 39 -9.02 -13.70 8.66
CA LEU A 39 -10.28 -13.42 7.96
C LEU A 39 -10.98 -14.69 7.47
N MET A 40 -10.22 -15.72 7.08
CA MET A 40 -10.72 -16.94 6.43
C MET A 40 -11.97 -17.58 7.06
N PRO A 41 -12.14 -17.64 8.40
CA PRO A 41 -13.32 -18.22 9.03
C PRO A 41 -14.63 -17.46 8.71
N GLY A 42 -14.56 -16.15 8.47
CA GLY A 42 -15.73 -15.30 8.18
C GLY A 42 -16.07 -15.16 6.70
N LEU A 43 -15.26 -15.76 5.80
CA LEU A 43 -15.46 -15.65 4.36
C LEU A 43 -16.33 -16.80 3.83
N SER A 44 -17.23 -16.50 2.90
CA SER A 44 -18.09 -17.47 2.23
C SER A 44 -18.11 -17.26 0.71
N GLY A 45 -18.35 -18.34 -0.04
CA GLY A 45 -18.46 -18.31 -1.51
C GLY A 45 -17.22 -17.76 -2.22
N VAL A 46 -17.45 -16.90 -3.23
CA VAL A 46 -16.42 -16.31 -4.10
C VAL A 46 -15.38 -15.49 -3.33
N LEU A 47 -15.75 -14.91 -2.17
CA LEU A 47 -14.86 -14.10 -1.35
C LEU A 47 -13.69 -14.91 -0.78
N LYS A 48 -13.86 -16.21 -0.51
CA LYS A 48 -12.78 -17.09 0.00
C LYS A 48 -11.55 -17.12 -0.91
N ILE A 49 -11.75 -16.92 -2.21
CA ILE A 49 -10.66 -16.85 -3.19
C ILE A 49 -10.32 -15.39 -3.49
N GLY A 50 -11.33 -14.54 -3.63
CA GLY A 50 -11.14 -13.13 -3.99
C GLY A 50 -10.34 -12.33 -2.96
N VAL A 51 -10.57 -12.54 -1.66
CA VAL A 51 -9.88 -11.80 -0.61
C VAL A 51 -8.40 -12.17 -0.53
N PRO A 52 -7.97 -13.46 -0.47
CA PRO A 52 -6.55 -13.80 -0.53
C PRO A 52 -5.83 -13.23 -1.76
N VAL A 53 -6.42 -13.36 -2.96
CA VAL A 53 -5.84 -12.83 -4.19
C VAL A 53 -5.67 -11.32 -4.11
N TYR A 54 -6.70 -10.61 -3.64
CA TYR A 54 -6.65 -9.16 -3.46
C TYR A 54 -5.62 -8.75 -2.39
N THR A 55 -5.56 -9.43 -1.25
CA THR A 55 -4.59 -9.15 -0.18
C THR A 55 -3.15 -9.34 -0.67
N LEU A 56 -2.89 -10.34 -1.52
CA LEU A 56 -1.58 -10.52 -2.13
C LEU A 56 -1.25 -9.38 -3.11
N LEU A 57 -2.19 -8.96 -3.96
CA LEU A 57 -2.00 -7.80 -4.84
C LEU A 57 -1.71 -6.52 -4.05
N LEU A 58 -2.48 -6.28 -2.98
CA LEU A 58 -2.26 -5.13 -2.10
C LEU A 58 -0.89 -5.22 -1.42
N GLY A 59 -0.51 -6.39 -0.92
CA GLY A 59 0.82 -6.66 -0.36
C GLY A 59 1.95 -6.41 -1.36
N THR A 60 1.77 -6.80 -2.63
CA THR A 60 2.77 -6.52 -3.69
C THR A 60 2.94 -5.02 -3.92
N MET A 61 1.84 -4.28 -4.02
CA MET A 61 1.85 -2.82 -4.19
C MET A 61 2.60 -2.16 -3.02
N SER A 62 2.32 -2.60 -1.78
CA SER A 62 3.00 -2.04 -0.61
C SER A 62 4.46 -2.42 -0.50
N TRP A 63 4.80 -3.65 -0.83
CA TRP A 63 6.19 -4.07 -0.91
C TRP A 63 6.96 -3.21 -1.92
N ARG A 64 6.38 -2.97 -3.11
CA ARG A 64 7.02 -2.13 -4.12
C ARG A 64 7.13 -0.68 -3.67
N ALA A 65 6.10 -0.10 -3.06
CA ALA A 65 6.13 1.26 -2.52
C ALA A 65 7.24 1.45 -1.47
N ILE A 66 7.36 0.51 -0.53
CA ILE A 66 8.35 0.59 0.56
C ILE A 66 9.77 0.26 0.05
N ALA A 67 9.91 -0.74 -0.84
CA ALA A 67 11.22 -1.10 -1.40
C ALA A 67 11.85 0.03 -2.24
N ARG A 68 11.03 0.93 -2.79
CA ARG A 68 11.48 2.12 -3.52
C ARG A 68 12.08 3.19 -2.62
N VAL A 69 11.74 3.19 -1.33
CA VAL A 69 12.42 4.02 -0.32
C VAL A 69 13.75 3.35 0.03
N GLN A 70 14.79 3.67 -0.74
CA GLN A 70 16.14 3.30 -0.34
C GLN A 70 16.59 4.18 0.82
N PHE A 71 16.40 3.66 2.05
CA PHE A 71 16.87 4.30 3.29
C PHE A 71 18.40 4.45 3.33
N TYR A 72 19.14 3.59 2.61
CA TYR A 72 20.60 3.58 2.54
C TYR A 72 21.08 4.08 1.16
N GLY A 73 21.65 5.29 1.13
CA GLY A 73 22.56 5.73 0.05
C GLY A 73 21.98 6.58 -1.10
N GLY A 74 20.68 6.87 -1.14
CA GLY A 74 20.06 7.71 -2.17
C GLY A 74 19.33 8.93 -1.60
N LYS A 75 19.31 10.03 -2.35
CA LYS A 75 18.62 11.29 -1.99
C LYS A 75 17.19 11.01 -1.48
N TRP A 76 16.94 11.30 -0.21
CA TRP A 76 15.61 11.29 0.39
C TRP A 76 14.74 12.26 -0.38
N THR A 77 13.84 11.74 -1.22
CA THR A 77 12.89 12.58 -1.96
C THR A 77 11.56 12.49 -1.23
N TRP A 78 10.99 13.66 -0.90
CA TRP A 78 9.68 13.79 -0.24
C TRP A 78 8.60 12.90 -0.89
N THR A 79 8.64 12.81 -2.22
CA THR A 79 7.76 11.94 -3.02
C THR A 79 7.81 10.45 -2.62
N ARG A 80 9.00 9.91 -2.34
CA ARG A 80 9.16 8.50 -1.98
C ARG A 80 8.61 8.19 -0.59
N LEU A 81 8.76 9.12 0.36
CA LEU A 81 8.15 9.00 1.68
C LEU A 81 6.63 9.07 1.61
N CYS A 82 6.09 10.02 0.86
CA CYS A 82 4.64 10.13 0.65
C CYS A 82 4.04 8.85 0.05
N CYS A 83 4.75 8.23 -0.92
CA CYS A 83 4.34 6.93 -1.48
C CYS A 83 4.31 5.82 -0.42
N CYS A 84 5.35 5.72 0.41
CA CYS A 84 5.43 4.73 1.48
C CYS A 84 4.32 4.91 2.52
N ILE A 85 4.13 6.13 3.00
CA ILE A 85 3.07 6.48 3.95
C ILE A 85 1.70 6.19 3.34
N GLY A 86 1.48 6.61 2.09
CA GLY A 86 0.24 6.39 1.36
C GLY A 86 -0.09 4.91 1.23
N SER A 87 0.89 4.08 0.85
CA SER A 87 0.75 2.63 0.78
C SER A 87 0.40 2.00 2.13
N ILE A 88 1.07 2.40 3.22
CA ILE A 88 0.78 1.87 4.56
C ILE A 88 -0.65 2.23 4.98
N CYS A 89 -1.07 3.48 4.77
CA CYS A 89 -2.44 3.91 5.02
C CYS A 89 -3.45 3.11 4.18
N PHE A 90 -3.12 2.77 2.94
CA PHE A 90 -3.99 1.98 2.07
C PHE A 90 -4.19 0.56 2.62
N VAL A 91 -3.11 -0.11 3.04
CA VAL A 91 -3.16 -1.44 3.68
C VAL A 91 -3.98 -1.41 4.95
N ILE A 92 -3.80 -0.38 5.79
CA ILE A 92 -4.56 -0.23 7.03
C ILE A 92 -6.05 -0.06 6.72
N SER A 93 -6.40 0.79 5.75
CA SER A 93 -7.79 1.02 5.34
C SER A 93 -8.47 -0.27 4.87
N ASP A 94 -7.84 -1.02 3.96
CA ASP A 94 -8.36 -2.29 3.46
C ASP A 94 -8.43 -3.39 4.54
N THR A 95 -7.46 -3.42 5.46
CA THR A 95 -7.48 -4.34 6.58
C THR A 95 -8.66 -4.03 7.51
N LEU A 96 -8.94 -2.76 7.79
CA LEU A 96 -10.10 -2.35 8.59
C LEU A 96 -11.42 -2.75 7.95
N ILE A 97 -11.55 -2.62 6.62
CA ILE A 97 -12.73 -3.10 5.87
C ILE A 97 -12.90 -4.61 6.08
N GLY A 98 -11.83 -5.39 5.90
CA GLY A 98 -11.86 -6.84 6.08
C GLY A 98 -12.25 -7.26 7.49
N PHE A 99 -11.63 -6.66 8.50
CA PHE A 99 -11.93 -6.95 9.90
C PHE A 99 -13.37 -6.60 10.28
N HIS A 100 -13.86 -5.42 9.85
CA HIS A 100 -15.22 -4.97 10.12
C HIS A 100 -16.27 -5.92 9.52
N HIS A 101 -16.06 -6.40 8.29
CA HIS A 101 -17.02 -7.24 7.58
C HIS A 101 -16.93 -8.74 7.91
N PHE A 102 -15.74 -9.27 8.20
CA PHE A 102 -15.53 -10.72 8.27
C PHE A 102 -15.02 -11.23 9.63
N TYR A 103 -14.69 -10.35 10.58
CA TYR A 103 -14.21 -10.79 11.89
C TYR A 103 -15.04 -10.20 13.04
N LYS A 104 -14.95 -8.88 13.26
CA LYS A 104 -15.69 -8.18 14.30
C LYS A 104 -16.00 -6.74 13.88
N PRO A 105 -17.20 -6.22 14.20
CA PRO A 105 -17.53 -4.83 13.92
C PRO A 105 -16.60 -3.90 14.70
N VAL A 106 -15.84 -3.10 13.96
CA VAL A 106 -14.99 -2.02 14.47
C VAL A 106 -15.88 -0.82 14.84
N PRO A 107 -15.62 -0.11 15.96
CA PRO A 107 -16.35 1.11 16.29
C PRO A 107 -16.07 2.22 15.26
N TYR A 108 -17.11 2.96 14.86
CA TYR A 108 -17.04 4.06 13.87
C TYR A 108 -16.33 3.69 12.55
N PRO A 109 -16.70 2.56 11.91
CA PRO A 109 -15.94 1.96 10.82
C PRO A 109 -15.81 2.92 9.64
N GLN A 110 -16.89 3.63 9.30
CA GLN A 110 -16.91 4.55 8.17
C GLN A 110 -15.91 5.70 8.34
N ILE A 111 -15.79 6.26 9.54
CA ILE A 111 -14.88 7.40 9.80
C ILE A 111 -13.43 6.93 9.69
N THR A 112 -13.08 5.83 10.38
CA THR A 112 -11.70 5.34 10.41
C THR A 112 -11.25 4.83 9.03
N ILE A 113 -12.12 4.11 8.31
CA ILE A 113 -11.82 3.61 6.97
C ILE A 113 -11.65 4.77 5.99
N MET A 114 -12.54 5.76 5.99
CA MET A 114 -12.45 6.90 5.06
C MET A 114 -11.27 7.81 5.38
N LEU A 115 -10.95 8.03 6.67
CA LEU A 115 -9.80 8.84 7.06
C LEU A 115 -8.49 8.21 6.56
N THR A 116 -8.32 6.90 6.79
CA THR A 116 -7.14 6.16 6.32
C THR A 116 -7.08 6.09 4.79
N TYR A 117 -8.23 5.95 4.13
CA TYR A 117 -8.34 5.94 2.68
C TYR A 117 -7.91 7.28 2.05
N TYR A 118 -8.44 8.40 2.55
CA TYR A 118 -8.06 9.71 2.03
C TYR A 118 -6.60 10.05 2.31
N ALA A 119 -6.08 9.67 3.48
CA ALA A 119 -4.65 9.80 3.78
C ALA A 119 -3.81 8.97 2.80
N ALA A 120 -4.27 7.78 2.43
CA ALA A 120 -3.61 6.92 1.45
C ALA A 120 -3.56 7.57 0.07
N GLN A 121 -4.69 8.06 -0.43
CA GLN A 121 -4.78 8.74 -1.72
C GLN A 121 -3.93 10.02 -1.76
N LEU A 122 -3.94 10.80 -0.68
CA LEU A 122 -3.12 12.00 -0.55
C LEU A 122 -1.63 11.65 -0.59
N GLY A 123 -1.19 10.59 0.12
CA GLY A 123 0.20 10.13 0.07
C GLY A 123 0.62 9.69 -1.32
N ILE A 124 -0.23 8.95 -2.03
CA ILE A 124 0.02 8.53 -3.41
C ILE A 124 0.04 9.74 -4.36
N ALA A 125 -0.89 10.70 -4.22
CA ALA A 125 -0.94 11.90 -5.04
C ALA A 125 0.31 12.78 -4.85
N LEU A 126 0.70 13.04 -3.59
CA LEU A 126 1.91 13.78 -3.26
C LEU A 126 3.18 13.08 -3.76
N SER A 127 3.17 11.75 -3.90
CA SER A 127 4.29 11.02 -4.47
C SER A 127 4.54 11.31 -5.96
N ALA A 128 3.53 11.79 -6.68
CA ALA A 128 3.65 12.19 -8.08
C ALA A 128 4.11 13.65 -8.26
N VAL A 129 4.09 14.45 -7.20
CA VAL A 129 4.48 15.87 -7.26
C VAL A 129 5.98 16.00 -7.04
N GLU A 130 6.73 16.16 -8.13
CA GLU A 130 8.17 16.37 -8.07
C GLU A 130 8.48 17.73 -7.43
N SER A 131 9.27 17.74 -6.35
CA SER A 131 9.77 18.98 -5.77
C SER A 131 10.76 19.61 -6.76
N LYS A 132 10.39 20.75 -7.35
CA LYS A 132 11.21 21.57 -8.26
C LYS A 132 12.58 22.01 -7.68
N ASP A 133 12.86 21.69 -6.43
CA ASP A 133 13.99 22.19 -5.65
C ASP A 133 15.37 21.64 -6.07
N ASN A 134 15.43 20.58 -6.89
CA ASN A 134 16.71 20.02 -7.36
C ASN A 134 17.24 20.62 -8.68
N ASN A 135 16.45 21.39 -9.42
CA ASN A 135 16.90 21.96 -10.71
C ASN A 135 17.57 23.32 -10.58
N GLU A 136 17.32 24.10 -9.53
CA GLU A 136 17.96 25.41 -9.34
C GLU A 136 19.40 25.30 -8.81
N ALA A 137 19.73 24.26 -8.05
CA ALA A 137 21.09 24.03 -7.55
C ALA A 137 22.07 23.54 -8.64
N ALA A 138 21.57 22.96 -9.74
CA ALA A 138 22.37 22.50 -10.87
C ALA A 138 22.56 23.60 -11.95
N ALA A 139 21.63 24.54 -12.07
CA ALA A 139 21.75 25.68 -12.98
C ALA A 139 22.71 26.79 -12.46
N LYS A 140 23.26 26.62 -11.25
CA LYS A 140 24.16 27.58 -10.59
C LYS A 140 25.59 27.07 -10.40
N ARG A 141 25.96 25.95 -11.03
CA ARG A 141 27.34 25.41 -11.05
C ARG A 141 27.97 25.53 -12.42
#